data_AF-A0A0G1V717-F1
#
_entry.id   AF-A0A0G1V717-F1
#
_cell.length_a   1.000
_cell.length_b   1.000
_cell.length_c   1.000
_cell.angle_alpha   90.00
_cell.angle_beta   90.00
_cell.angle_gamma   90.00
#
_symmetry.space_group_name_H-M   'P 1'
#
loop_
_entity.id
_entity.type
_entity.pdbx_description
1 polymer ?
#
loop_
_entity_poly.entity_id
_entity_poly.type
_entity_poly.pdbx_seq_one_letter_code
_entity_poly.pdbx_strand_id
1 'polypeptide(L)'
;MLDNEVTNNEIMEFLKETVATKEDLKAFATKDDLKSFATKEDLKAFATKEDLKAFATKEDLYRAKDEILARLAEFQFELEEIKKRLEKIEKTLKEDTDALVMEVEQLKERVAVLEVHLGIQKMAAVSNNL
;
A
#
# COMPACT_ATOMS: atom_id res chain seq x y z
N MET A 1 -71.54 19.22 67.52
CA MET A 1 -70.56 19.58 66.48
C MET A 1 -69.39 20.17 67.23
N LEU A 2 -68.23 19.50 67.22
CA LEU A 2 -67.01 20.08 67.76
C LEU A 2 -66.46 20.97 66.66
N ASP A 3 -66.43 22.28 66.88
CA ASP A 3 -65.81 23.22 65.94
C ASP A 3 -64.31 22.95 65.96
N ASN A 4 -63.82 22.38 64.86
CA ASN A 4 -62.43 22.02 64.67
C ASN A 4 -61.68 23.28 64.21
N GLU A 5 -61.50 24.24 65.11
CA GLU A 5 -60.73 25.46 64.85
C GLU A 5 -59.24 25.13 64.74
N VAL A 6 -58.72 25.16 63.51
CA VAL A 6 -57.28 25.02 63.27
C VAL A 6 -56.56 26.22 63.88
N THR A 7 -55.61 25.95 64.76
CA THR A 7 -54.83 26.98 65.44
C THR A 7 -53.62 27.43 64.60
N ASN A 8 -53.13 28.64 64.86
CA ASN A 8 -51.90 29.14 64.22
C ASN A 8 -50.68 28.24 64.50
N ASN A 9 -50.65 27.55 65.65
CA ASN A 9 -49.54 26.64 65.98
C ASN A 9 -49.56 25.39 65.10
N GLU A 10 -50.73 24.79 64.87
CA GLU A 10 -50.89 23.64 63.96
C GLU A 10 -50.54 24.01 62.52
N ILE A 11 -50.91 25.22 62.08
CA ILE A 11 -50.50 25.75 60.77
C ILE A 11 -48.98 25.88 60.68
N MET A 12 -48.32 26.39 61.74
CA MET A 12 -46.88 26.58 61.76
C MET A 12 -46.10 25.26 61.82
N GLU A 13 -46.63 24.24 62.49
CA GLU A 13 -46.04 22.89 62.52
C GLU A 13 -46.15 22.21 61.15
N PHE A 14 -47.34 22.25 60.55
CA PHE A 14 -47.56 21.73 59.20
C PHE A 14 -46.64 22.41 58.17
N LEU A 15 -46.46 23.74 58.25
CA LEU A 15 -45.55 24.46 57.37
C LEU A 15 -44.09 24.03 57.57
N LYS A 16 -43.63 23.81 58.80
CA LYS A 16 -42.26 23.34 59.06
C LYS A 16 -41.99 21.95 58.49
N GLU A 17 -43.00 21.07 58.49
CA GLU A 17 -42.88 19.72 57.92
C GLU A 17 -42.97 19.69 56.40
N THR A 18 -43.65 20.68 55.78
CA THR A 18 -43.95 20.66 54.34
C THR A 18 -43.07 21.58 53.49
N VAL A 19 -42.42 22.59 54.07
CA VAL A 19 -41.56 23.51 53.33
C VAL A 19 -40.10 23.12 53.43
N ALA A 20 -39.40 23.13 52.30
CA ALA A 20 -37.95 22.95 52.27
C ALA A 20 -37.24 24.13 52.96
N THR A 21 -36.25 23.81 53.77
CA THR A 21 -35.35 24.77 54.42
C THR A 21 -34.15 25.09 53.52
N LYS A 22 -33.38 26.12 53.88
CA LYS A 22 -32.13 26.44 53.19
C LYS A 22 -31.11 25.30 53.23
N GLU A 23 -31.13 24.49 54.28
CA GLU A 23 -30.21 23.37 54.45
C GLU A 23 -30.56 22.22 53.51
N ASP A 24 -31.86 21.98 53.29
CA ASP A 24 -32.36 20.99 52.31
C ASP A 24 -31.91 21.32 50.88
N LEU A 25 -31.80 22.62 50.56
CA LEU A 25 -31.37 23.08 49.24
C LEU A 25 -29.86 22.95 48.98
N LYS A 26 -29.02 22.87 50.02
CA LYS A 26 -27.55 22.74 49.86
C LYS A 26 -27.11 21.42 49.24
N ALA A 27 -27.95 20.38 49.32
CA ALA A 27 -27.68 19.07 48.71
C ALA A 27 -27.91 19.05 47.19
N PHE A 28 -28.55 20.09 46.63
CA PHE A 28 -28.82 20.18 45.20
C PHE A 28 -27.69 20.86 44.45
N ALA A 29 -27.35 20.33 43.27
CA ALA A 29 -26.46 21.02 42.35
C ALA A 29 -27.07 22.34 41.88
N THR A 30 -26.24 23.38 41.85
CA THR A 30 -26.57 24.69 41.32
C THR A 30 -26.33 24.74 39.82
N LYS A 31 -26.80 25.82 39.17
CA LYS A 31 -26.51 26.06 37.75
C LYS A 31 -25.02 26.24 37.48
N ASP A 32 -24.27 26.78 38.45
CA ASP A 32 -22.83 26.98 38.31
C ASP A 32 -22.08 25.65 38.34
N ASP A 33 -22.53 24.67 39.14
CA ASP A 33 -21.96 23.32 39.20
C ASP A 33 -22.07 22.57 37.85
N LEU A 34 -23.03 22.94 36.99
CA LEU A 34 -23.27 22.32 35.70
C LEU A 34 -22.47 22.95 34.54
N LYS A 35 -21.88 24.14 34.72
CA LYS A 35 -21.22 24.89 33.63
C LYS A 35 -19.99 24.18 33.05
N SER A 36 -19.32 23.34 33.83
CA SER A 36 -18.12 22.61 33.40
C SER A 36 -18.42 21.32 32.63
N PHE A 37 -19.68 20.89 32.56
CA PHE A 37 -20.04 19.67 31.86
C PHE A 37 -20.16 19.92 30.35
N ALA A 38 -19.55 19.04 29.57
CA ALA A 38 -19.73 19.02 28.13
C ALA A 38 -21.20 18.77 27.79
N THR A 39 -21.69 19.52 26.81
CA THR A 39 -23.02 19.37 26.24
C THR A 39 -22.99 18.36 25.10
N LYS A 40 -24.17 17.94 24.63
CA LYS A 40 -24.28 17.07 23.45
C LYS A 40 -23.71 17.74 22.19
N GLU A 41 -23.76 19.07 22.14
CA GLU A 41 -23.28 19.84 21.00
C GLU A 41 -21.75 19.83 20.92
N ASP A 42 -21.07 19.88 22.07
CA ASP A 42 -19.61 19.77 22.15
C ASP A 42 -19.10 18.42 21.60
N LEU A 43 -19.91 17.37 21.71
CA LEU A 43 -19.54 16.03 21.24
C LEU A 43 -19.71 15.84 19.73
N LYS A 44 -20.48 16.68 19.03
CA LYS A 44 -20.73 16.55 17.58
C LYS A 44 -19.48 16.76 16.72
N ALA A 45 -18.46 17.44 17.24
CA ALA A 45 -17.21 17.68 16.53
C ALA A 45 -16.28 16.44 16.50
N PHE A 46 -16.56 15.42 17.31
CA PHE A 46 -15.72 14.22 17.37
C PHE A 46 -16.14 13.20 16.32
N ALA A 47 -15.14 12.63 15.65
CA ALA A 47 -15.36 11.49 14.76
C ALA A 47 -15.94 10.30 15.52
N THR A 48 -16.87 9.61 14.87
CA THR A 48 -17.51 8.39 15.36
C THR A 48 -16.77 7.16 14.81
N LYS A 49 -17.13 5.98 15.33
CA LYS A 49 -16.60 4.72 14.82
C LYS A 49 -17.01 4.47 13.36
N GLU A 50 -18.14 5.01 12.91
CA GLU A 50 -18.59 4.89 11.53
C GLU A 50 -17.69 5.69 10.59
N ASP A 51 -17.28 6.89 10.99
CA ASP A 51 -16.37 7.73 10.20
C ASP A 51 -15.01 7.04 9.96
N LEU A 52 -14.60 6.18 10.87
CA LEU A 52 -13.34 5.43 10.77
C LEU A 52 -13.41 4.21 9.85
N LYS A 53 -14.61 3.71 9.51
CA LYS A 53 -14.74 2.52 8.64
C LYS A 53 -14.27 2.75 7.21
N ALA A 54 -14.18 4.00 6.77
CA ALA A 54 -13.66 4.36 5.45
C ALA A 54 -12.13 4.18 5.33
N PHE A 55 -11.42 4.04 6.45
CA PHE A 55 -9.96 3.90 6.45
C PHE A 55 -9.56 2.43 6.40
N ALA A 56 -8.48 2.16 5.65
CA ALA A 56 -7.86 0.85 5.64
C ALA A 56 -7.43 0.43 7.05
N THR A 57 -7.72 -0.80 7.41
CA THR A 57 -7.30 -1.40 8.66
C THR A 57 -5.88 -1.94 8.54
N LYS A 58 -5.28 -2.30 9.67
CA LYS A 58 -3.98 -2.99 9.68
C LYS A 58 -4.03 -4.31 8.91
N GLU A 59 -5.16 -5.01 8.96
CA GLU A 59 -5.35 -6.28 8.26
C GLU A 59 -5.37 -6.08 6.75
N ASP A 60 -6.04 -5.02 6.25
CA ASP A 60 -6.03 -4.68 4.83
C ASP A 60 -4.61 -4.41 4.32
N LEU A 61 -3.79 -3.72 5.12
CA LEU A 61 -2.39 -3.48 4.78
C LEU A 61 -1.54 -4.75 4.79
N TYR A 62 -1.78 -5.68 5.71
CA TYR A 62 -1.09 -6.97 5.72
C TYR A 62 -1.47 -7.82 4.51
N ARG A 63 -2.76 -7.87 4.15
CA ARG A 63 -3.22 -8.56 2.93
C ARG A 63 -2.57 -7.97 1.68
N ALA A 64 -2.59 -6.65 1.53
CA ALA A 64 -1.94 -5.99 0.39
C ALA A 64 -0.42 -6.26 0.35
N LYS A 65 0.25 -6.25 1.51
CA LYS A 65 1.68 -6.60 1.60
C LYS A 65 1.93 -8.04 1.16
N ASP A 66 1.13 -8.99 1.62
CA ASP A 66 1.32 -10.41 1.31
C ASP A 66 1.04 -10.69 -0.18
N GLU A 67 0.03 -10.05 -0.77
CA GLU A 67 -0.23 -10.09 -2.22
C GLU A 67 0.94 -9.53 -3.03
N ILE A 68 1.52 -8.40 -2.59
CA ILE A 68 2.69 -7.81 -3.24
C ILE A 68 3.90 -8.76 -3.14
N LEU A 69 4.14 -9.36 -1.98
CA LEU A 69 5.26 -10.30 -1.80
C LEU A 69 5.11 -11.55 -2.65
N ALA A 70 3.89 -12.10 -2.76
CA ALA A 70 3.61 -13.24 -3.63
C ALA A 70 3.91 -12.91 -5.10
N ARG A 71 3.40 -11.78 -5.60
CA ARG A 71 3.67 -11.33 -6.98
C ARG A 71 5.15 -11.06 -7.22
N LEU A 72 5.86 -10.48 -6.26
CA LEU A 72 7.30 -10.27 -6.36
C LEU A 72 8.07 -11.59 -6.45
N ALA A 73 7.66 -12.61 -5.71
CA ALA A 73 8.27 -13.94 -5.79
C ALA A 73 8.03 -14.60 -7.16
N GLU A 74 6.82 -14.48 -7.71
CA GLU A 74 6.49 -14.95 -9.07
C GLU A 74 7.35 -14.25 -10.13
N PHE A 75 7.45 -12.91 -10.06
CA PHE A 75 8.31 -12.16 -10.98
C PHE A 75 9.79 -12.54 -10.88
N GLN A 76 10.29 -12.79 -9.66
CA GLN A 76 11.67 -13.25 -9.47
C GLN A 76 11.92 -14.62 -10.14
N PHE A 77 10.95 -15.53 -10.06
CA PHE A 77 11.02 -16.83 -10.71
C PHE A 77 11.03 -16.70 -12.24
N GLU A 78 10.13 -15.89 -12.80
CA GLU A 78 10.07 -15.64 -14.26
C GLU A 78 11.36 -15.00 -14.77
N LEU A 79 11.92 -14.02 -14.05
CA LEU A 79 13.19 -13.38 -14.40
C LEU A 79 14.35 -14.39 -14.42
N GLU A 80 14.36 -15.33 -13.49
CA GLU A 80 15.39 -16.37 -13.44
C GLU A 80 15.27 -17.36 -14.60
N GLU A 81 14.05 -17.73 -14.99
CA GLU A 81 13.85 -18.53 -16.20
C GLU A 81 14.30 -17.79 -17.47
N ILE A 82 13.97 -16.50 -17.58
CA ILE A 82 14.36 -15.68 -18.72
C ILE A 82 15.88 -15.60 -18.83
N LYS A 83 16.59 -15.37 -17.72
CA LYS A 83 18.07 -15.36 -17.70
C LYS A 83 18.67 -16.66 -18.21
N LYS A 84 18.18 -17.81 -17.73
CA LYS A 84 18.66 -19.13 -18.19
C LYS A 84 18.42 -19.36 -19.68
N ARG A 85 17.27 -18.91 -20.20
CA ARG A 85 16.97 -18.98 -21.64
C ARG A 85 17.92 -18.08 -22.44
N LEU A 86 18.22 -16.88 -21.93
CA LEU A 86 19.16 -15.95 -22.57
C LEU A 86 20.57 -16.53 -22.63
N GLU A 87 21.09 -17.07 -21.54
CA GLU A 87 22.41 -17.72 -21.49
C GLU A 87 22.52 -18.86 -22.51
N LYS A 88 21.45 -19.66 -22.66
CA LYS A 88 21.40 -20.74 -23.66
C LYS A 88 21.44 -20.18 -25.09
N ILE A 89 20.68 -19.12 -25.37
CA ILE A 89 20.66 -18.46 -26.68
C ILE A 89 22.05 -17.89 -27.00
N GLU A 90 22.67 -17.18 -26.06
CA GLU A 90 24.01 -16.61 -26.24
C GLU A 90 25.05 -17.70 -26.54
N LYS A 91 24.98 -18.83 -25.84
CA LYS A 91 25.85 -19.98 -26.09
C LYS A 91 25.65 -20.54 -27.50
N THR A 92 24.41 -20.83 -27.91
CA THR A 92 24.13 -21.38 -29.24
C THR A 92 24.53 -20.40 -30.34
N LEU A 93 24.26 -19.10 -30.18
CA LEU A 93 24.69 -18.09 -31.15
C LEU A 93 26.20 -18.03 -31.31
N LYS A 94 26.96 -18.20 -30.22
CA LYS A 94 28.42 -18.26 -30.28
C LYS A 94 28.88 -19.51 -31.04
N GLU A 95 28.32 -20.68 -30.72
CA GLU A 95 28.62 -21.94 -31.40
C GLU A 95 28.33 -21.87 -32.91
N ASP A 96 27.17 -21.31 -33.28
CA ASP A 96 26.78 -21.11 -34.68
C ASP A 96 27.70 -20.12 -35.40
N THR A 97 28.10 -19.04 -34.71
CA THR A 97 29.05 -18.05 -35.27
C THR A 97 30.42 -18.67 -35.51
N ASP A 98 30.94 -19.43 -34.54
CA ASP A 98 32.24 -20.10 -34.66
C ASP A 98 32.22 -21.12 -35.82
N ALA A 99 31.12 -21.87 -35.97
CA ALA A 99 30.94 -22.81 -37.09
C ALA A 99 30.92 -22.10 -38.45
N LEU A 100 30.17 -21.00 -38.57
CA LEU A 100 30.12 -20.20 -39.81
C LEU A 100 31.49 -19.60 -40.16
N VAL A 101 32.27 -19.17 -39.16
CA VAL A 101 33.64 -18.68 -39.40
C VAL A 101 34.51 -19.79 -39.99
N MET A 102 34.45 -21.01 -39.45
CA MET A 102 35.19 -22.15 -39.98
C MET A 102 34.78 -22.49 -41.43
N GLU A 103 33.47 -22.49 -41.72
CA GLU A 103 32.97 -22.73 -43.09
C GLU A 103 33.47 -21.66 -44.08
N VAL A 104 33.45 -20.39 -43.67
CA VAL A 104 33.96 -19.27 -44.49
C VAL A 104 35.46 -19.40 -44.73
N GLU A 105 36.25 -19.79 -43.73
CA GLU A 105 37.69 -20.03 -43.87
C GLU A 105 37.97 -21.17 -44.87
N GLN A 106 37.28 -22.30 -44.72
CA GLN A 106 37.39 -23.42 -45.65
C GLN A 106 36.98 -23.03 -47.09
N LEU A 107 35.93 -22.22 -47.25
CA LEU A 107 35.53 -21.70 -48.56
C LEU A 107 36.59 -20.78 -49.16
N LYS A 108 37.20 -19.89 -48.37
CA LYS A 108 38.30 -19.03 -48.83
C LYS A 108 39.49 -19.86 -49.33
N GLU A 109 39.85 -20.92 -48.62
CA GLU A 109 40.92 -21.84 -49.06
C GLU A 109 40.56 -22.54 -50.38
N ARG A 110 39.34 -23.07 -50.49
CA ARG A 110 38.86 -23.71 -51.73
C ARG A 110 38.83 -22.74 -52.91
N VAL A 111 38.41 -21.49 -52.69
CA VAL A 111 38.42 -20.43 -53.71
C VAL A 111 39.85 -20.12 -54.13
N ALA A 112 40.78 -19.97 -53.19
CA ALA A 112 42.20 -19.72 -53.51
C ALA A 112 42.79 -20.82 -54.40
N VAL A 113 42.51 -22.10 -54.10
CA VAL A 113 42.94 -23.25 -54.91
C VAL A 113 42.34 -23.19 -56.33
N LEU A 114 41.06 -22.84 -56.47
CA LEU A 114 40.40 -22.71 -57.76
C LEU A 114 40.95 -21.54 -58.59
N GLU A 115 41.21 -20.39 -57.96
CA GLU A 115 41.82 -19.23 -58.61
C GLU A 115 43.20 -19.57 -59.19
N VAL A 116 44.00 -20.37 -58.47
CA VAL A 116 45.29 -20.90 -58.96
C VAL A 116 45.05 -21.80 -60.18
N HIS A 117 44.16 -22.78 -60.05
CA HIS A 117 43.93 -23.80 -61.08
C HIS A 117 43.42 -23.20 -62.40
N LEU A 118 42.57 -22.17 -62.31
CA LEU A 118 41.99 -21.48 -63.47
C LEU A 118 42.88 -20.36 -64.04
N GLY A 119 44.01 -20.05 -63.39
CA GLY A 119 44.92 -18.98 -63.82
C GLY A 119 44.35 -17.56 -63.64
N ILE A 120 43.45 -17.36 -62.66
CA ILE A 120 42.71 -16.09 -62.43
C ILE A 120 43.37 -15.24 -61.32
N GLN A 121 44.53 -15.66 -60.77
CA GLN A 121 45.19 -14.95 -59.66
C GLN A 121 45.43 -13.46 -59.99
N LYS A 122 44.68 -12.58 -59.30
CA LYS A 122 44.71 -11.10 -59.33
C LYS A 122 45.37 -10.48 -60.57
N MET A 123 44.55 -10.14 -61.57
CA MET A 123 44.77 -8.98 -62.46
C MET A 123 44.74 -7.62 -61.71
N ALA A 124 44.80 -7.60 -60.37
CA ALA A 124 44.80 -6.39 -59.56
C ALA A 124 46.20 -5.74 -59.40
N ALA A 125 47.25 -6.29 -60.00
CA ALA A 125 48.61 -5.75 -59.92
C ALA A 125 49.10 -5.01 -61.18
N VAL A 126 48.30 -4.88 -62.26
CA VAL A 126 48.77 -4.33 -63.56
C VAL A 126 48.19 -2.94 -63.90
N SER A 127 47.61 -2.20 -62.94
CA SER A 127 47.17 -0.81 -63.19
C SER A 127 47.80 0.22 -62.24
N ASN A 128 49.06 0.03 -61.87
CA ASN A 128 49.90 1.10 -61.31
C ASN A 128 51.25 1.09 -62.03
N ASN A 129 51.25 1.53 -63.30
CA ASN A 129 52.40 2.06 -64.02
C ASN A 129 51.92 2.59 -65.38
N LEU A 130 51.41 3.83 -65.39
CA LEU A 130 51.49 4.83 -66.46
C LEU A 130 50.76 6.10 -66.00
#